data_AF-A0AAU1EMQ8-F1
#
_entry.id   AF-A0AAU1EMQ8-F1
#
_cell.length_a   1.000
_cell.length_b   1.000
_cell.length_c   1.000
_cell.angle_alpha   90.00
_cell.angle_beta   90.00
_cell.angle_gamma   90.00
#
_symmetry.space_group_name_H-M   'P 1'
#
loop_
_entity.id
_entity.type
_entity.pdbx_description
1 polymer ?
#
loop_
_entity_poly.entity_id
_entity_poly.type
_entity_poly.pdbx_seq_one_letter_code
_entity_poly.pdbx_strand_id
1 'polypeptide(L)'
;MSTTRVMREGVSPVAAASVHYVTPGFLYGGPATTSMTGQWFAAAEAGHPVFYGDTEKRWSWVHVDDLAQAYVGILDNPAIVDGETFVIARRTAAARPGRPVRRRPRRRLHR
;
A
#
# COMPACT_ATOMS: atom_id res chain seq x y z
N MET A 1 -33.00 10.43 -53.41
CA MET A 1 -32.76 9.09 -52.83
C MET A 1 -31.96 9.29 -51.55
N SER A 2 -32.62 9.27 -50.38
CA SER A 2 -31.96 9.47 -49.09
C SER A 2 -31.92 8.14 -48.34
N THR A 3 -30.70 7.65 -48.08
CA THR A 3 -30.47 6.38 -47.39
C THR A 3 -30.54 6.60 -45.88
N THR A 4 -31.52 5.95 -45.24
CA THR A 4 -31.70 5.89 -43.79
C THR A 4 -30.55 5.15 -43.13
N ARG A 5 -29.83 5.82 -42.21
CA ARG A 5 -28.82 5.20 -41.34
C ARG A 5 -29.53 4.55 -40.15
N VAL A 6 -29.48 3.22 -40.08
CA VAL A 6 -29.98 2.46 -38.93
C VAL A 6 -29.07 2.71 -37.72
N MET A 7 -29.63 3.23 -36.64
CA MET A 7 -28.96 3.36 -35.36
C MET A 7 -28.79 1.96 -34.75
N ARG A 8 -27.56 1.45 -34.70
CA ARG A 8 -27.22 0.35 -33.80
C ARG A 8 -27.02 0.94 -32.42
N GLU A 9 -27.92 0.58 -31.51
CA GLU A 9 -27.85 0.89 -30.10
C GLU A 9 -26.52 0.36 -29.56
N GLY A 10 -25.64 1.30 -29.22
CA GLY A 10 -24.33 0.99 -28.68
C GLY A 10 -24.51 0.44 -27.28
N VAL A 11 -24.04 -0.79 -27.06
CA VAL A 11 -23.67 -1.24 -25.72
C VAL A 11 -22.72 -0.19 -25.17
N SER A 12 -23.17 0.55 -24.15
CA SER A 12 -22.32 1.51 -23.45
C SER A 12 -21.09 0.73 -22.95
N PRO A 13 -19.85 1.17 -23.26
CA PRO A 13 -18.70 0.52 -22.68
C PRO A 13 -18.86 0.59 -21.17
N VAL A 14 -18.80 -0.56 -20.49
CA VAL A 14 -18.56 -0.58 -19.05
C VAL A 14 -17.34 0.32 -18.87
N ALA A 15 -17.51 1.43 -18.15
CA ALA A 15 -16.42 2.35 -17.86
C ALA A 15 -15.22 1.51 -17.43
N ALA A 16 -14.07 1.69 -18.08
CA ALA A 16 -12.88 0.90 -17.79
C ALA A 16 -12.67 0.91 -16.28
N ALA A 17 -12.79 -0.27 -15.65
CA ALA A 17 -12.66 -0.37 -14.21
C ALA A 17 -11.22 -0.03 -13.83
N SER A 18 -11.03 1.07 -13.11
CA SER A 18 -9.72 1.42 -12.54
C SER A 18 -9.35 0.41 -11.47
N VAL A 19 -8.12 -0.11 -11.53
CA VAL A 19 -7.58 -1.06 -10.56
C VAL A 19 -6.50 -0.34 -9.76
N HIS A 20 -6.67 -0.29 -8.43
CA HIS A 20 -5.72 0.35 -7.52
C HIS A 20 -5.09 -0.69 -6.59
N TYR A 21 -3.77 -0.62 -6.43
CA TYR A 21 -3.02 -1.52 -5.54
C TYR A 21 -2.64 -0.81 -4.25
N VAL A 22 -3.01 -1.39 -3.11
CA VAL A 22 -2.66 -0.87 -1.78
C VAL A 22 -1.84 -1.91 -1.02
N THR A 23 -0.64 -1.53 -0.60
CA THR A 23 0.27 -2.35 0.20
C THR A 23 0.39 -1.76 1.60
N PRO A 24 -0.35 -2.28 2.59
CA PRO A 24 -0.24 -1.81 3.97
C PRO A 24 0.98 -2.40 4.69
N GLY A 25 1.41 -1.71 5.75
CA GLY A 25 2.23 -2.29 6.81
C GLY A 25 1.46 -3.32 7.64
N PHE A 26 2.03 -3.74 8.78
CA PHE A 26 1.33 -4.64 9.69
C PHE A 26 0.07 -3.98 10.25
N LEU A 27 -1.04 -4.71 10.22
CA LEU A 27 -2.33 -4.21 10.67
C LEU A 27 -2.51 -4.42 12.17
N TYR A 28 -3.06 -3.41 12.84
CA TYR A 28 -3.55 -3.50 14.22
C TYR A 28 -4.84 -2.70 14.40
N GLY A 29 -5.49 -2.86 15.55
CA GLY A 29 -6.77 -2.20 15.85
C GLY A 29 -7.98 -3.13 15.74
N GLY A 30 -9.17 -2.56 15.92
CA GLY A 30 -10.41 -3.32 16.06
C GLY A 30 -10.41 -4.21 17.31
N PRO A 31 -11.32 -5.20 17.39
CA PRO A 31 -11.40 -6.09 18.55
C PRO A 31 -10.15 -6.95 18.81
N ALA A 32 -9.24 -7.06 17.83
CA ALA A 32 -7.98 -7.81 17.93
C ALA A 32 -8.10 -9.27 18.41
N THR A 33 -9.30 -9.84 18.45
CA THR A 33 -9.60 -11.14 19.07
C THR A 33 -8.92 -12.32 18.37
N THR A 34 -8.56 -12.15 17.10
CA THR A 34 -7.78 -13.12 16.31
C THR A 34 -6.45 -12.55 15.81
N SER A 35 -6.09 -11.32 16.19
CA SER A 35 -4.87 -10.70 15.72
C SER A 35 -3.67 -11.18 16.53
N MET A 36 -2.53 -11.32 15.86
CA MET A 36 -1.26 -11.66 16.50
C MET A 36 -0.84 -10.60 17.53
N THR A 37 -1.18 -9.33 17.30
CA THR A 37 -0.99 -8.25 18.28
C THR A 37 -1.82 -8.46 19.55
N GLY A 38 -3.08 -8.86 19.44
CA GLY A 38 -3.94 -9.14 20.59
C GLY A 38 -3.38 -10.27 21.45
N GLN A 39 -2.87 -11.34 20.81
CA GLN A 39 -2.22 -12.45 21.50
C GLN A 39 -0.94 -12.01 22.24
N TRP A 40 -0.12 -11.16 21.62
CA TRP A 40 1.10 -10.64 22.26
C TRP A 40 0.80 -9.74 23.46
N PHE A 41 -0.19 -8.84 23.35
CA PHE A 41 -0.60 -8.01 24.49
C PHE A 41 -1.16 -8.88 25.63
N ALA A 42 -2.02 -9.86 25.34
CA ALA A 42 -2.53 -10.78 26.34
C ALA A 42 -1.41 -11.56 27.05
N ALA A 43 -0.40 -12.02 26.30
CA ALA A 43 0.76 -12.71 26.87
C ALA A 43 1.62 -11.78 27.75
N ALA A 44 1.79 -10.52 27.34
CA ALA A 44 2.49 -9.51 28.13
C ALA A 44 1.77 -9.19 29.44
N GLU A 45 0.44 -8.99 29.40
CA GLU A 45 -0.40 -8.78 30.59
C GLU A 45 -0.36 -9.98 31.55
N ALA A 46 -0.27 -11.19 31.01
CA ALA A 46 -0.10 -12.41 31.81
C ALA A 46 1.33 -12.59 32.38
N GLY A 47 2.25 -11.64 32.13
CA GLY A 47 3.65 -11.71 32.60
C GLY A 47 4.55 -12.67 31.81
N HIS A 48 4.10 -13.14 30.64
CA HIS A 48 4.82 -14.09 29.81
C HIS A 48 4.96 -13.57 28.36
N PRO A 49 5.58 -12.39 28.13
CA PRO A 49 5.72 -11.86 26.78
C PRO A 49 6.59 -12.80 25.93
N VAL A 50 6.02 -13.35 24.86
CA VAL A 50 6.74 -14.19 23.91
C VAL A 50 7.11 -13.38 22.68
N PHE A 51 8.40 -13.10 22.53
CA PHE A 51 8.94 -12.45 21.34
C PHE A 51 9.48 -13.50 20.37
N TYR A 52 9.04 -13.43 19.11
CA TYR A 52 9.53 -14.29 18.05
C TYR A 52 10.41 -13.49 17.08
N GLY A 53 11.65 -13.93 16.87
CA GLY A 53 12.55 -13.39 15.84
C GLY A 53 13.61 -12.42 16.36
N ASP A 54 14.05 -11.52 15.47
CA ASP A 54 15.12 -10.55 15.72
C ASP A 54 14.59 -9.30 16.44
N THR A 55 15.15 -9.00 17.60
CA THR A 55 14.78 -7.85 18.44
C THR A 55 15.19 -6.50 17.84
N GLU A 56 16.10 -6.48 16.86
CA GLU A 56 16.45 -5.28 16.09
C GLU A 56 15.52 -5.05 14.90
N LYS A 57 14.65 -6.02 14.58
CA LYS A 57 13.69 -5.88 13.51
C LYS A 57 12.62 -4.86 13.92
N ARG A 58 12.43 -3.87 13.05
CA ARG A 58 11.37 -2.86 13.18
C ARG A 58 10.32 -3.08 12.12
N TRP A 59 9.07 -3.14 12.53
CA TRP A 59 7.91 -3.27 11.65
C TRP A 59 7.18 -1.93 11.59
N SER A 60 6.69 -1.57 10.41
CA SER A 60 5.74 -0.47 10.30
C SER A 60 4.32 -0.99 10.50
N TRP A 61 3.53 -0.21 11.22
CA TRP A 61 2.17 -0.56 11.61
C TRP A 61 1.19 0.48 11.10
N VAL A 62 -0.02 0.03 10.76
CA VAL A 62 -1.15 0.89 10.37
C VAL A 62 -2.40 0.44 11.12
N HIS A 63 -3.13 1.40 11.70
CA HIS A 63 -4.40 1.10 12.35
C HIS A 63 -5.44 0.75 11.28
N VAL A 64 -6.34 -0.20 11.59
CA VAL A 64 -7.35 -0.66 10.63
C VAL A 64 -8.23 0.48 10.12
N ASP A 65 -8.60 1.43 11.00
CA ASP A 65 -9.43 2.58 10.61
C ASP A 65 -8.67 3.56 9.71
N ASP A 66 -7.35 3.75 9.93
CA ASP A 66 -6.53 4.59 9.06
C ASP A 66 -6.39 3.97 7.67
N LEU A 67 -6.25 2.64 7.59
CA LEU A 67 -6.26 1.94 6.31
C LEU A 67 -7.64 2.07 5.61
N ALA A 68 -8.74 1.97 6.37
CA ALA A 68 -10.08 2.18 5.82
C ALA A 68 -10.25 3.60 5.25
N GLN A 69 -9.78 4.62 5.97
CA GLN A 69 -9.78 5.99 5.48
C GLN A 69 -8.90 6.19 4.24
N ALA A 70 -7.76 5.51 4.16
CA ALA A 70 -6.92 5.54 2.96
C ALA A 70 -7.66 4.96 1.74
N TYR A 71 -8.43 3.88 1.91
CA TYR A 71 -9.25 3.34 0.82
C TYR A 71 -10.31 4.33 0.36
N VAL A 72 -11.01 4.98 1.27
CA VAL A 72 -12.00 6.03 0.93
C VAL A 72 -11.33 7.14 0.12
N GLY A 73 -10.20 7.69 0.60
CA GLY A 73 -9.50 8.76 -0.11
C GLY A 73 -9.01 8.38 -1.50
N ILE A 74 -8.59 7.13 -1.71
CA ILE A 74 -8.18 6.61 -3.03
C ILE A 74 -9.39 6.52 -3.97
N LEU A 75 -10.52 6.01 -3.47
CA LEU A 75 -11.73 5.77 -4.27
C LEU A 75 -12.59 7.02 -4.47
N ASP A 76 -12.38 8.08 -3.69
CA ASP A 76 -13.05 9.37 -3.88
C ASP A 76 -12.64 10.05 -5.19
N ASN A 77 -11.42 9.81 -5.68
CA ASN A 77 -10.89 10.44 -6.91
C ASN A 77 -10.09 9.48 -7.81
N PRO A 78 -10.69 8.38 -8.30
CA PRO A 78 -9.97 7.27 -8.93
C PRO A 78 -9.28 7.67 -10.24
N ALA A 79 -9.85 8.64 -10.98
CA ALA A 79 -9.28 9.12 -12.24
C ALA A 79 -7.94 9.88 -12.06
N ILE A 80 -7.70 10.47 -10.88
CA ILE A 80 -6.45 11.21 -10.58
C ILE A 80 -5.32 10.24 -10.22
N VAL A 81 -5.68 9.04 -9.75
CA VAL A 81 -4.76 8.06 -9.17
C VAL A 81 -4.75 6.73 -9.93
N ASP A 82 -5.24 6.74 -11.17
CA ASP A 82 -5.28 5.56 -12.01
C ASP A 82 -3.87 5.05 -12.31
N GLY A 83 -3.65 3.75 -12.14
CA GLY A 83 -2.34 3.11 -12.29
C GLY A 83 -1.36 3.30 -11.12
N GLU A 84 -1.73 4.06 -10.08
CA GLU A 84 -0.86 4.27 -8.91
C GLU A 84 -0.86 3.09 -7.93
N THR A 85 0.26 2.94 -7.23
CA THR A 85 0.40 1.99 -6.12
C THR A 85 0.64 2.72 -4.81
N PHE A 86 -0.21 2.46 -3.82
CA PHE A 86 -0.16 3.10 -2.52
C PHE A 86 0.53 2.21 -1.51
N VAL A 87 1.58 2.72 -0.85
CA VAL A 87 2.24 2.00 0.24
C VAL A 87 1.93 2.72 1.55
N ILE A 88 1.06 2.13 2.36
CA ILE A 88 0.59 2.73 3.62
C ILE A 88 1.46 2.24 4.76
N ALA A 89 1.85 3.16 5.65
CA ALA A 89 2.84 2.91 6.69
C ALA A 89 4.15 2.34 6.12
N ARG A 90 4.74 3.02 5.13
CA ARG A 90 6.07 2.67 4.65
C ARG A 90 7.13 3.07 5.67
N ARG A 91 7.89 2.10 6.18
CA ARG A 91 9.14 2.42 6.87
C ARG A 91 10.16 2.92 5.86
N THR A 92 10.71 4.12 6.06
CA THR A 92 11.95 4.49 5.40
C THR A 92 13.09 3.72 6.06
N ALA A 93 13.97 3.12 5.25
CA ALA A 93 15.17 2.52 5.81
C ALA A 93 16.00 3.64 6.44
N ALA A 94 16.37 3.52 7.71
CA ALA A 94 17.50 4.27 8.23
C ALA A 94 18.70 3.99 7.31
N ALA A 95 19.42 5.02 6.89
CA ALA A 95 20.62 4.85 6.09
C ALA A 95 21.53 3.85 6.81
N ARG A 96 21.85 2.72 6.16
CA ARG A 96 22.84 1.79 6.70
C ARG A 96 24.15 2.56 6.87
N PRO A 97 24.71 2.70 8.08
CA PRO A 97 26.03 3.28 8.23
C PRO A 97 27.01 2.42 7.42
N GLY A 98 27.74 3.06 6.49
CA GLY A 98 28.86 2.43 5.79
C GLY A 98 28.59 1.76 4.44
N ARG A 99 27.40 1.86 3.80
CA ARG A 99 27.28 1.42 2.39
C ARG A 99 27.67 2.57 1.45
N PRO A 100 28.81 2.49 0.73
CA PRO A 100 29.18 3.55 -0.20
C PRO A 100 28.15 3.62 -1.33
N VAL A 101 27.63 4.81 -1.58
CA VAL A 101 26.84 5.09 -2.79
C VAL A 101 27.76 4.87 -3.98
N ARG A 102 27.53 3.80 -4.77
CA ARG A 102 28.19 3.63 -6.06
C ARG A 102 27.74 4.77 -6.97
N ARG A 103 28.52 5.85 -7.00
CA ARG A 103 28.37 6.89 -8.02
C ARG A 103 28.65 6.24 -9.36
N ARG A 104 27.64 6.17 -10.24
CA ARG A 104 27.86 5.76 -11.64
C ARG A 104 28.91 6.70 -12.24
N PRO A 105 29.91 6.19 -12.97
CA PRO A 105 30.86 7.06 -13.65
C PRO A 105 30.09 7.94 -14.63
N ARG A 106 30.31 9.26 -14.55
CA ARG A 106 29.79 10.21 -15.54
C ARG A 106 30.38 9.80 -16.89
N ARG A 107 29.51 9.39 -17.82
CA ARG A 107 29.87 9.15 -19.22
C ARG A 107 30.52 10.45 -19.72
N ARG A 108 31.83 10.42 -19.98
CA ARG A 108 32.49 11.52 -20.69
C ARG A 108 31.93 11.52 -22.10
N LEU A 109 31.15 12.54 -22.43
CA LEU A 109 30.84 12.87 -23.82
C LEU A 109 32.15 13.37 -24.43
N HIS A 110 32.74 12.55 -25.31
CA HIS A 110 33.82 13.01 -26.18
C HIS A 110 33.21 13.86 -27.29
N ARG A 111 33.85 15.00 -27.52
CA ARG A 111 33.53 16.02 -28.53
C ARG A 111 34.20 15.66 -29.84
#